data_AF-A0A2V5XG15-F1
#
_entry.id   AF-A0A2V5XG15-F1
#
_cell.length_a   1.000
_cell.length_b   1.000
_cell.length_c   1.000
_cell.angle_alpha   90.00
_cell.angle_beta   90.00
_cell.angle_gamma   90.00
#
_symmetry.space_group_name_H-M   'P 1'
#
loop_
_entity.id
_entity.type
_entity.pdbx_description
1 polymer ?
#
loop_
_entity_poly.entity_id
_entity_poly.type
_entity_poly.pdbx_seq_one_letter_code
_entity_poly.pdbx_strand_id
1 'polypeptide(L)'
;AFALAVALLFWTAGFYKPGFFPDRRQIGLSFAASVALLALFFSEKRRLWFPIALIGLLVLSVGAVNPVMRGLSPLLDSEGFRVVDQIQRADPDSKWIVYDDLILPELVKATGARVLNGFKIVPDLDFLRRFDPAEQANFLYNRYGHLVCELPESPGEVAFRFVAADYYILYLSPGDSELRQIGCRYVVLPDIWPDAELHGFSLLQSVPGERICIYRRL
;
A
#
# COMPACT_ATOMS: atom_id res chain seq x y z
N ALA A 1 -17.57 -6.43 27.91
CA ALA A 1 -17.32 -5.01 28.24
C ALA A 1 -16.30 -4.37 27.29
N PHE A 2 -15.06 -4.90 27.22
CA PHE A 2 -14.00 -4.40 26.32
C PHE A 2 -14.41 -4.37 24.83
N ALA A 3 -15.10 -5.41 24.35
CA ALA A 3 -15.53 -5.51 22.94
C ALA A 3 -16.58 -4.45 22.53
N LEU A 4 -17.43 -3.98 23.45
CA LEU A 4 -18.48 -2.98 23.12
C LEU A 4 -17.91 -1.56 23.11
N ALA A 5 -16.96 -1.24 24.01
CA ALA A 5 -16.19 -0.01 23.95
C ALA A 5 -15.46 0.10 22.60
N VAL A 6 -14.82 -0.99 22.19
CA VAL A 6 -14.07 -1.08 20.93
C VAL A 6 -15.00 -0.96 19.72
N ALA A 7 -16.14 -1.66 19.71
CA ALA A 7 -17.10 -1.58 18.60
C ALA A 7 -17.80 -0.21 18.49
N LEU A 8 -18.04 0.51 19.59
CA LEU A 8 -18.53 1.90 19.55
C LEU A 8 -17.46 2.93 19.17
N LEU A 9 -16.20 2.69 19.55
CA LEU A 9 -15.07 3.47 19.01
C LEU A 9 -14.97 3.30 17.50
N PHE A 10 -15.06 2.08 16.97
CA PHE A 10 -15.06 1.82 15.53
C PHE A 10 -16.30 2.38 14.82
N TRP A 11 -17.49 2.28 15.42
CA TRP A 11 -18.72 2.84 14.86
C TRP A 11 -18.69 4.37 14.80
N THR A 12 -18.20 5.03 15.85
CA THR A 12 -18.06 6.51 15.86
C THR A 12 -16.91 6.99 14.97
N ALA A 13 -15.85 6.18 14.80
CA ALA A 13 -14.76 6.42 13.85
C ALA A 13 -15.18 6.18 12.38
N GLY A 14 -16.24 5.41 12.12
CA GLY A 14 -16.75 5.17 10.76
C GLY A 14 -17.45 6.40 10.13
N PHE A 15 -17.95 7.33 10.94
CA PHE A 15 -18.64 8.55 10.47
C PHE A 15 -17.75 9.81 10.48
N TYR A 16 -16.58 9.77 11.12
CA TYR A 16 -15.64 10.89 11.22
C TYR A 16 -14.24 10.41 10.86
N LYS A 17 -13.59 11.04 9.86
CA LYS A 17 -12.19 10.78 9.50
C LYS A 17 -11.35 10.68 10.78
N PRO A 18 -10.95 9.47 11.22
CA PRO A 18 -10.32 9.34 12.50
C PRO A 18 -8.91 9.91 12.37
N GLY A 19 -8.60 10.92 13.18
CA GLY A 19 -7.23 11.04 13.63
C GLY A 19 -6.82 9.72 14.27
N PHE A 20 -5.55 9.34 14.16
CA PHE A 20 -5.01 8.10 14.73
C PHE A 20 -5.30 7.93 16.24
N PHE A 21 -5.64 9.02 16.94
CA PHE A 21 -6.05 9.04 18.33
C PHE A 21 -7.54 9.42 18.49
N PRO A 22 -8.29 8.68 19.34
CA PRO A 22 -9.68 9.01 19.62
C PRO A 22 -9.80 10.34 20.35
N ASP A 23 -10.80 11.15 19.98
CA ASP A 23 -11.04 12.42 20.66
C ASP A 23 -11.68 12.22 22.05
N ARG A 24 -11.70 13.26 22.88
CA ARG A 24 -12.27 13.19 24.24
C ARG A 24 -13.76 12.82 24.25
N ARG A 25 -14.51 13.14 23.20
CA ARG A 25 -15.95 12.82 23.08
C ARG A 25 -16.15 11.34 22.79
N GLN A 26 -15.36 10.76 21.89
CA GLN A 26 -15.34 9.33 21.56
C GLN A 26 -14.96 8.48 22.77
N ILE A 27 -13.96 8.91 23.54
CA ILE A 27 -13.59 8.27 24.82
C ILE A 27 -14.79 8.30 25.78
N GLY A 28 -15.44 9.45 25.93
CA GLY A 28 -16.61 9.62 26.79
C GLY A 28 -17.79 8.74 26.39
N LEU A 29 -18.14 8.70 25.11
CA LEU A 29 -19.23 7.86 24.57
C LEU A 29 -18.97 6.37 24.79
N SER A 30 -17.72 5.93 24.56
CA SER A 30 -17.33 4.53 24.70
C SER A 30 -17.34 4.08 26.16
N PHE A 31 -16.92 4.97 27.06
CA PHE A 31 -17.04 4.74 28.50
C PHE A 31 -18.51 4.63 28.94
N ALA A 32 -19.35 5.58 28.54
CA ALA A 32 -20.77 5.60 28.89
C ALA A 32 -21.51 4.35 28.40
N ALA A 33 -21.27 3.91 27.18
CA ALA A 33 -21.90 2.71 26.65
C ALA A 33 -21.40 1.41 27.32
N SER A 34 -20.13 1.36 27.71
CA SER A 34 -19.58 0.25 28.49
C SER A 34 -20.27 0.13 29.85
N VAL A 35 -20.49 1.27 30.53
CA VAL A 35 -21.24 1.35 31.78
C VAL A 35 -22.69 0.91 31.57
N ALA A 36 -23.36 1.38 30.52
CA ALA A 36 -24.74 0.99 30.20
C ALA A 36 -24.88 -0.53 29.97
N LEU A 37 -23.94 -1.14 29.25
CA LEU A 37 -23.91 -2.59 29.05
C LEU A 37 -23.71 -3.37 30.35
N LEU A 38 -22.79 -2.92 31.20
CA LEU A 38 -22.55 -3.55 32.49
C LEU A 38 -23.79 -3.43 33.38
N ALA A 39 -24.45 -2.28 33.39
CA ALA A 39 -25.71 -2.09 34.10
C ALA A 39 -26.83 -3.02 33.58
N LEU A 40 -26.92 -3.23 32.26
CA LEU A 40 -27.86 -4.19 31.67
C LEU A 40 -27.51 -5.64 32.04
N PHE A 41 -26.22 -5.98 32.11
CA PHE A 41 -25.74 -7.30 32.52
C PHE A 41 -26.09 -7.64 33.97
N PHE A 42 -25.90 -6.70 34.89
CA PHE A 42 -26.20 -6.87 36.32
C PHE A 42 -27.68 -6.67 36.68
N SER A 43 -28.54 -6.31 35.70
CA SER A 43 -29.96 -6.14 35.94
C SER A 43 -30.71 -7.46 35.76
N GLU A 44 -31.00 -8.13 36.89
CA GLU A 44 -31.80 -9.38 36.97
C GLU A 44 -33.11 -9.30 36.15
N LYS A 45 -33.81 -8.15 36.22
CA LYS A 45 -35.11 -7.93 35.55
C LYS A 45 -35.00 -7.70 34.03
N ARG A 46 -33.81 -7.41 33.51
CA ARG A 46 -33.58 -7.04 32.09
C ARG A 46 -32.52 -7.91 31.43
N ARG A 47 -32.21 -9.07 32.00
CA ARG A 47 -31.13 -9.98 31.57
C ARG A 47 -31.22 -10.39 30.09
N LEU A 48 -32.43 -10.45 29.51
CA LEU A 48 -32.65 -10.77 28.09
C LEU A 48 -32.24 -9.63 27.13
N TRP A 49 -32.24 -8.37 27.59
CA TRP A 49 -31.84 -7.23 26.76
C TRP A 49 -30.33 -7.17 26.53
N PHE A 50 -29.54 -7.72 27.44
CA PHE A 50 -28.09 -7.77 27.32
C PHE A 50 -27.61 -8.53 26.07
N PRO A 51 -27.98 -9.81 25.84
CA PRO A 51 -27.54 -10.53 24.64
C PRO A 51 -28.12 -9.91 23.35
N ILE A 52 -29.34 -9.36 23.38
CA ILE A 52 -29.95 -8.67 22.24
C ILE A 52 -29.13 -7.42 21.86
N ALA A 53 -28.78 -6.59 22.84
CA ALA A 53 -27.95 -5.40 22.61
C ALA A 53 -26.56 -5.77 22.10
N LEU A 54 -25.97 -6.85 22.63
CA LEU A 54 -24.65 -7.33 22.19
C LEU A 54 -24.68 -7.85 20.76
N ILE A 55 -25.66 -8.71 20.40
CA ILE A 55 -25.83 -9.23 19.03
C ILE A 55 -26.12 -8.08 18.07
N GLY A 56 -27.00 -7.16 18.45
CA GLY A 56 -27.31 -5.97 17.66
C GLY A 56 -26.04 -5.15 17.38
N LEU A 57 -25.20 -4.92 18.39
CA LEU A 57 -23.95 -4.20 18.15
C LEU A 57 -22.98 -4.98 17.26
N LEU A 58 -22.85 -6.30 17.43
CA LEU A 58 -21.98 -7.12 16.58
C LEU A 58 -22.43 -7.08 15.11
N VAL A 59 -23.73 -7.22 14.84
CA VAL A 59 -24.26 -7.14 13.47
C VAL A 59 -24.03 -5.74 12.90
N LEU A 60 -24.20 -4.69 13.69
CA LEU A 60 -23.91 -3.33 13.27
C LEU A 60 -22.41 -3.13 12.99
N SER A 61 -21.51 -3.64 13.84
CA SER A 61 -20.07 -3.41 13.72
C SER A 61 -19.38 -4.26 12.66
N VAL A 62 -19.84 -5.50 12.43
CA VAL A 62 -19.20 -6.44 11.49
C VAL A 62 -20.14 -7.02 10.43
N GLY A 63 -21.44 -6.76 10.47
CA GLY A 63 -22.39 -7.32 9.49
C GLY A 63 -22.15 -6.84 8.05
N ALA A 64 -21.55 -5.67 7.88
CA ALA A 64 -21.13 -5.15 6.57
C ALA A 64 -19.71 -5.60 6.16
N VAL A 65 -18.92 -6.15 7.09
CA VAL A 65 -17.58 -6.67 6.80
C VAL A 65 -17.74 -8.06 6.20
N ASN A 66 -17.50 -8.18 4.89
CA ASN A 66 -17.60 -9.45 4.16
C ASN A 66 -16.72 -10.53 4.83
N PRO A 67 -17.29 -11.52 5.54
CA PRO A 67 -16.53 -12.40 6.41
C PRO A 67 -15.89 -13.58 5.66
N VAL A 68 -15.99 -13.63 4.33
CA VAL A 68 -15.43 -14.73 3.55
C VAL A 68 -13.98 -14.41 3.21
N MET A 69 -13.05 -14.92 4.03
CA MET A 69 -11.65 -15.01 3.65
C MET A 69 -11.55 -15.83 2.36
N ARG A 70 -11.25 -15.18 1.22
CA ARG A 70 -11.15 -15.83 -0.10
C ARG A 70 -9.77 -16.41 -0.40
N GLY A 71 -8.92 -16.55 0.64
CA GLY A 71 -7.53 -16.99 0.47
C GLY A 71 -6.74 -16.07 -0.46
N LEU A 72 -5.77 -16.64 -1.17
CA LEU A 72 -4.93 -15.91 -2.14
C LEU A 72 -5.51 -15.90 -3.56
N SER A 73 -6.60 -16.63 -3.83
CA SER A 73 -7.19 -16.73 -5.18
C SER A 73 -7.45 -15.37 -5.84
N PRO A 74 -8.03 -14.35 -5.16
CA PRO A 74 -8.22 -13.04 -5.78
C PRO A 74 -6.93 -12.36 -6.26
N LEU A 75 -5.79 -12.68 -5.64
CA LEU A 75 -4.48 -12.19 -6.07
C LEU A 75 -3.90 -13.07 -7.17
N LEU A 76 -3.81 -14.39 -6.95
CA LEU A 76 -3.14 -15.32 -7.86
C LEU A 76 -3.87 -15.47 -9.20
N ASP A 77 -5.19 -15.34 -9.19
CA ASP A 77 -6.04 -15.45 -10.38
C ASP A 77 -6.24 -14.10 -11.07
N SER A 78 -5.69 -13.00 -10.53
CA SER A 78 -5.76 -11.67 -11.16
C SER A 78 -4.99 -11.67 -12.48
N GLU A 79 -5.48 -10.91 -13.45
CA GLU A 79 -4.84 -10.81 -14.76
C GLU A 79 -3.46 -10.16 -14.62
N GLY A 80 -3.36 -9.11 -13.80
CA GLY A 80 -2.11 -8.43 -13.50
C GLY A 80 -1.06 -9.33 -12.88
N PHE A 81 -1.42 -10.12 -11.87
CA PHE A 81 -0.50 -11.06 -11.24
C PHE A 81 0.00 -12.09 -12.25
N ARG A 82 -0.89 -12.70 -13.04
CA ARG A 82 -0.52 -13.73 -14.03
C ARG A 82 0.39 -13.18 -15.13
N VAL A 83 0.13 -11.96 -15.61
CA VAL A 83 0.97 -11.29 -16.60
C VAL A 83 2.38 -11.05 -16.05
N VAL A 84 2.49 -10.46 -14.86
CA VAL A 84 3.80 -10.17 -14.26
C VAL A 84 4.56 -11.46 -13.96
N ASP A 85 3.88 -12.46 -13.39
CA ASP A 85 4.44 -13.79 -13.10
C ASP A 85 4.95 -14.50 -14.37
N GLN A 86 4.23 -14.39 -15.50
CA GLN A 86 4.69 -14.92 -16.78
C GLN A 86 5.98 -14.24 -17.27
N ILE A 87 6.05 -12.90 -17.18
CA ILE A 87 7.23 -12.14 -17.62
C ILE A 87 8.41 -12.44 -16.68
N GLN A 88 8.18 -12.46 -15.37
CA GLN A 88 9.20 -12.80 -14.37
C GLN A 88 9.77 -14.21 -14.57
N ARG A 89 8.94 -15.20 -14.92
CA ARG A 89 9.43 -16.55 -15.24
C ARG A 89 10.25 -16.61 -16.52
N ALA A 90 9.93 -15.76 -17.50
CA ALA A 90 10.68 -15.69 -18.76
C ALA A 90 12.02 -14.95 -18.61
N ASP A 91 12.13 -14.02 -17.65
CA ASP A 91 13.32 -13.19 -17.41
C ASP A 91 13.62 -13.01 -15.90
N PRO A 92 14.00 -14.11 -15.19
CA PRO A 92 14.02 -14.15 -13.74
C PRO A 92 15.07 -13.26 -13.07
N ASP A 93 16.14 -12.93 -13.79
CA ASP A 93 17.23 -12.10 -13.26
C ASP A 93 17.02 -10.60 -13.48
N SER A 94 16.00 -10.23 -14.26
CA SER A 94 15.66 -8.83 -14.51
C SER A 94 15.21 -8.11 -13.25
N LYS A 95 15.53 -6.81 -13.20
CA LYS A 95 15.00 -5.91 -12.15
C LYS A 95 13.88 -5.04 -12.71
N TRP A 96 12.96 -4.73 -11.82
CA TRP A 96 11.73 -4.00 -12.08
C TRP A 96 11.70 -2.72 -11.26
N ILE A 97 11.07 -1.70 -11.80
CA ILE A 97 10.75 -0.47 -11.09
C ILE A 97 9.31 -0.09 -11.41
N VAL A 98 8.58 0.37 -10.40
CA VAL A 98 7.16 0.72 -10.52
C VAL A 98 6.98 2.19 -10.22
N TYR A 99 6.28 2.92 -11.07
CA TYR A 99 6.09 4.36 -10.95
C TYR A 99 4.68 4.72 -10.52
N ASP A 100 4.55 5.89 -9.89
CA ASP A 100 3.29 6.59 -9.63
C ASP A 100 2.24 5.80 -8.83
N ASP A 101 2.66 4.78 -8.08
CA ASP A 101 1.76 3.96 -7.27
C ASP A 101 2.46 3.41 -6.01
N LEU A 102 1.72 3.42 -4.89
CA LEU A 102 2.19 2.97 -3.57
C LEU A 102 2.03 1.46 -3.34
N ILE A 103 1.04 0.84 -3.99
CA ILE A 103 0.54 -0.52 -3.75
C ILE A 103 1.00 -1.49 -4.85
N LEU A 104 0.98 -1.06 -6.11
CA LEU A 104 1.37 -1.84 -7.28
C LEU A 104 2.77 -2.46 -7.18
N PRO A 105 3.81 -1.81 -6.60
CA PRO A 105 5.10 -2.46 -6.39
C PRO A 105 4.99 -3.77 -5.59
N GLU A 106 4.04 -3.86 -4.66
CA GLU A 106 3.85 -5.04 -3.81
C GLU A 106 3.19 -6.20 -4.56
N LEU A 107 2.27 -5.91 -5.48
CA LEU A 107 1.72 -6.92 -6.40
C LEU A 107 2.83 -7.49 -7.28
N VAL A 108 3.69 -6.63 -7.83
CA VAL A 108 4.82 -7.06 -8.67
C VAL A 108 5.80 -7.91 -7.84
N LYS A 109 6.14 -7.50 -6.61
CA LYS A 109 6.99 -8.31 -5.69
C LYS A 109 6.38 -9.66 -5.35
N ALA A 110 5.06 -9.73 -5.18
CA ALA A 110 4.36 -10.97 -4.81
C ALA A 110 4.52 -12.07 -5.87
N THR A 111 4.86 -11.72 -7.11
CA THR A 111 5.18 -12.68 -8.20
C THR A 111 6.59 -13.27 -8.09
N GLY A 112 7.42 -12.75 -7.18
CA GLY A 112 8.85 -13.07 -7.07
C GLY A 112 9.77 -12.15 -7.87
N ALA A 113 9.22 -11.13 -8.55
CA ALA A 113 10.02 -10.17 -9.30
C ALA A 113 10.92 -9.31 -8.41
N ARG A 114 12.14 -9.02 -8.89
CA ARG A 114 13.12 -8.18 -8.18
C ARG A 114 12.79 -6.70 -8.37
N VAL A 115 11.90 -6.17 -7.53
CA VAL A 115 11.45 -4.76 -7.57
C VAL A 115 12.37 -3.86 -6.75
N LEU A 116 12.90 -2.81 -7.39
CA LEU A 116 13.83 -1.85 -6.80
C LEU A 116 13.17 -1.00 -5.71
N ASN A 117 11.91 -0.61 -5.92
CA ASN A 117 11.17 0.30 -5.04
C ASN A 117 9.96 -0.36 -4.34
N GLY A 118 9.05 0.44 -3.79
CA GLY A 118 7.93 0.02 -2.93
C GLY A 118 8.28 -0.01 -1.45
N PHE A 119 7.54 -0.80 -0.67
CA PHE A 119 7.80 -1.01 0.75
C PHE A 119 9.14 -1.72 1.00
N LYS A 120 9.95 -1.16 1.89
CA LYS A 120 11.23 -1.70 2.34
C LYS A 120 11.31 -1.62 3.86
N ILE A 121 11.53 -2.78 4.51
CA ILE A 121 11.87 -2.83 5.93
C ILE A 121 13.32 -2.38 6.13
N VAL A 122 14.21 -2.93 5.31
CA VAL A 122 15.61 -2.51 5.20
C VAL A 122 15.78 -1.96 3.78
N PRO A 123 16.14 -0.68 3.63
CA PRO A 123 16.38 -0.07 2.32
C PRO A 123 17.66 -0.62 1.68
N ASP A 124 17.69 -0.68 0.35
CA ASP A 124 18.89 -1.00 -0.41
C ASP A 124 19.75 0.27 -0.53
N LEU A 125 20.65 0.48 0.44
CA LEU A 125 21.48 1.68 0.49
C LEU A 125 22.47 1.76 -0.68
N ASP A 126 22.93 0.64 -1.21
CA ASP A 126 23.85 0.63 -2.35
C ASP A 126 23.13 1.06 -3.64
N PHE A 127 21.85 0.69 -3.79
CA PHE A 127 20.99 1.24 -4.83
C PHE A 127 20.75 2.74 -4.64
N LEU A 128 20.36 3.17 -3.44
CA LEU A 128 19.97 4.56 -3.16
C LEU A 128 21.13 5.55 -3.28
N ARG A 129 22.33 5.17 -2.84
CA ARG A 129 23.54 6.01 -2.94
C ARG A 129 23.98 6.29 -4.37
N ARG A 130 23.58 5.47 -5.35
CA ARG A 130 23.81 5.78 -6.79
C ARG A 130 23.11 7.05 -7.21
N PHE A 131 22.00 7.38 -6.53
CA PHE A 131 21.16 8.55 -6.78
C PHE A 131 21.35 9.66 -5.72
N ASP A 132 22.16 9.42 -4.69
CA ASP A 132 22.54 10.38 -3.66
C ASP A 132 24.00 10.13 -3.20
N PRO A 133 25.01 10.37 -4.06
CA PRO A 133 26.40 10.08 -3.75
C PRO A 133 26.98 10.96 -2.64
N ALA A 134 26.35 12.12 -2.37
CA ALA A 134 26.72 13.01 -1.28
C ALA A 134 25.97 12.71 0.03
N GLU A 135 25.10 11.69 0.05
CA GLU A 135 24.29 11.26 1.20
C GLU A 135 23.43 12.38 1.82
N GLN A 136 23.02 13.38 1.02
CA GLN A 136 22.24 14.52 1.50
C GLN A 136 20.81 14.11 1.91
N ALA A 137 20.28 13.07 1.27
CA ALA A 137 18.96 12.52 1.52
C ALA A 137 18.98 11.24 2.38
N ASN A 138 20.13 10.85 2.94
CA ASN A 138 20.28 9.62 3.72
C ASN A 138 19.27 9.50 4.87
N PHE A 139 18.95 10.59 5.56
CA PHE A 139 17.93 10.58 6.62
C PHE A 139 16.52 10.24 6.10
N LEU A 140 16.22 10.49 4.82
CA LEU A 140 14.94 10.17 4.21
C LEU A 140 14.83 8.69 3.89
N TYR A 141 15.86 8.10 3.27
CA TYR A 141 15.77 6.74 2.74
C TYR A 141 16.40 5.67 3.63
N ASN A 142 17.28 6.00 4.59
CA ASN A 142 17.89 5.05 5.52
C ASN A 142 16.96 4.73 6.70
N ARG A 143 15.79 4.21 6.38
CA ARG A 143 14.73 3.86 7.32
C ARG A 143 13.74 2.90 6.67
N TYR A 144 12.89 2.29 7.50
CA TYR A 144 11.71 1.60 6.99
C TYR A 144 10.78 2.60 6.31
N GLY A 145 10.16 2.18 5.21
CA GLY A 145 9.14 2.98 4.53
C GLY A 145 8.85 2.52 3.11
N HIS A 146 7.91 3.23 2.50
CA HIS A 146 7.55 3.15 1.10
C HIS A 146 8.43 4.10 0.30
N LEU A 147 9.22 3.53 -0.60
CA LEU A 147 9.92 4.25 -1.66
C LEU A 147 9.02 4.24 -2.90
N VAL A 148 8.34 5.36 -3.18
CA VAL A 148 7.63 5.53 -4.46
C VAL A 148 8.58 6.18 -5.45
N CYS A 149 8.54 5.71 -6.70
CA CYS A 149 9.24 6.39 -7.77
C CYS A 149 8.21 7.21 -8.56
N GLU A 150 8.51 8.47 -8.81
CA GLU A 150 7.69 9.36 -9.64
C GLU A 150 8.53 9.83 -10.83
N LEU A 151 7.85 10.11 -11.94
CA LEU A 151 8.50 10.75 -13.08
C LEU A 151 8.95 12.16 -12.68
N PRO A 152 10.21 12.55 -12.96
CA PRO A 152 10.70 13.89 -12.64
C PRO A 152 10.00 14.95 -13.49
N GLU A 153 9.85 16.16 -12.94
CA GLU A 153 9.33 17.31 -13.69
C GLU A 153 10.33 17.77 -14.76
N SER A 154 11.62 17.72 -14.44
CA SER A 154 12.71 18.12 -15.33
C SER A 154 13.50 16.90 -15.87
N PRO A 155 13.86 16.87 -17.16
CA PRO A 155 14.70 15.81 -17.71
C PRO A 155 16.04 15.69 -16.96
N GLY A 156 16.36 14.48 -16.50
CA GLY A 156 17.61 14.18 -15.79
C GLY A 156 17.63 14.58 -14.31
N GLU A 157 16.52 15.08 -13.78
CA GLU A 157 16.39 15.35 -12.34
C GLU A 157 16.36 14.04 -11.55
N VAL A 158 17.13 14.03 -10.47
CA VAL A 158 17.13 12.99 -9.44
C VAL A 158 16.97 13.68 -8.10
N ALA A 159 15.87 13.43 -7.41
CA ALA A 159 15.56 14.11 -6.14
C ALA A 159 14.77 13.21 -5.19
N PHE A 160 15.02 13.38 -3.90
CA PHE A 160 14.27 12.70 -2.83
C PHE A 160 13.33 13.69 -2.14
N ARG A 161 12.07 13.30 -1.94
CA ARG A 161 11.06 14.12 -1.26
C ARG A 161 10.41 13.35 -0.12
N PHE A 162 10.42 13.95 1.07
CA PHE A 162 9.64 13.47 2.21
C PHE A 162 8.15 13.70 1.98
N VAL A 163 7.31 12.70 2.27
CA VAL A 163 5.85 12.83 2.20
C VAL A 163 5.22 12.59 3.55
N ALA A 164 5.52 11.47 4.18
CA ALA A 164 5.02 11.10 5.49
C ALA A 164 6.03 10.22 6.25
N ALA A 165 5.69 9.87 7.49
CA ALA A 165 6.61 9.16 8.39
C ALA A 165 7.20 7.89 7.77
N ASP A 166 6.44 7.13 7.00
CA ASP A 166 6.87 5.90 6.35
C ASP A 166 6.78 5.99 4.82
N TYR A 167 6.85 7.20 4.25
CA TYR A 167 6.65 7.41 2.82
C TYR A 167 7.54 8.55 2.29
N TYR A 168 8.36 8.23 1.29
CA TYR A 168 9.17 9.16 0.54
C TYR A 168 9.14 8.83 -0.96
N ILE A 169 9.41 9.85 -1.77
CA ILE A 169 9.45 9.76 -3.22
C ILE A 169 10.88 9.93 -3.71
N LEU A 170 11.25 9.14 -4.70
CA LEU A 170 12.40 9.33 -5.56
C LEU A 170 11.91 9.76 -6.94
N TYR A 171 12.16 11.01 -7.30
CA TYR A 171 12.04 11.48 -8.67
C TYR A 171 13.20 10.90 -9.47
N LEU A 172 12.91 10.06 -10.46
CA LEU A 172 13.91 9.36 -11.23
C LEU A 172 13.38 9.00 -12.62
N SER A 173 14.06 9.43 -13.68
CA SER A 173 13.66 9.03 -15.04
C SER A 173 13.82 7.51 -15.25
N PRO A 174 12.84 6.82 -15.86
CA PRO A 174 13.00 5.40 -16.20
C PRO A 174 14.20 5.16 -17.15
N GLY A 175 14.55 6.18 -17.96
CA GLY A 175 15.68 6.17 -18.87
C GLY A 175 17.06 6.33 -18.21
N ASP A 176 17.14 6.51 -16.89
CA ASP A 176 18.39 6.76 -16.19
C ASP A 176 19.45 5.67 -16.42
N SER A 177 20.70 6.08 -16.59
CA SER A 177 21.81 5.19 -16.91
C SER A 177 22.16 4.22 -15.78
N GLU A 178 21.99 4.63 -14.51
CA GLU A 178 22.24 3.77 -13.35
C GLU A 178 21.22 2.62 -13.30
N LEU A 179 19.94 2.89 -13.64
CA LEU A 179 18.92 1.85 -13.77
C LEU A 179 19.34 0.80 -14.83
N ARG A 180 19.92 1.24 -15.96
CA ARG A 180 20.42 0.32 -16.98
C ARG A 180 21.59 -0.52 -16.45
N GLN A 181 22.56 0.11 -15.78
CA GLN A 181 23.74 -0.56 -15.25
C GLN A 181 23.41 -1.64 -14.21
N ILE A 182 22.38 -1.41 -13.38
CA ILE A 182 21.97 -2.38 -12.36
C ILE A 182 21.05 -3.49 -12.90
N GLY A 183 20.77 -3.51 -14.21
CA GLY A 183 19.93 -4.53 -14.85
C GLY A 183 18.42 -4.29 -14.73
N CYS A 184 17.99 -3.04 -14.54
CA CYS A 184 16.57 -2.68 -14.58
C CYS A 184 16.07 -2.69 -16.03
N ARG A 185 15.18 -3.63 -16.33
CA ARG A 185 14.67 -3.90 -17.68
C ARG A 185 13.19 -3.61 -17.82
N TYR A 186 12.42 -3.74 -16.74
CA TYR A 186 10.98 -3.58 -16.76
C TYR A 186 10.56 -2.36 -15.94
N VAL A 187 9.67 -1.56 -16.53
CA VAL A 187 9.06 -0.39 -15.91
C VAL A 187 7.56 -0.63 -15.89
N VAL A 188 6.93 -0.41 -14.74
CA VAL A 188 5.48 -0.56 -14.58
C VAL A 188 4.88 0.79 -14.20
N LEU A 189 3.83 1.21 -14.90
CA LEU A 189 3.06 2.41 -14.59
C LEU A 189 1.56 2.07 -14.47
N PRO A 190 0.80 2.81 -13.66
CA PRO A 190 -0.64 2.62 -13.57
C PRO A 190 -1.38 3.01 -14.86
N ASP A 191 -0.85 4.01 -15.57
CA ASP A 191 -1.43 4.59 -16.77
C ASP A 191 -0.43 4.48 -17.95
N ILE A 192 -0.94 4.65 -19.17
CA ILE A 192 -0.12 4.59 -20.38
C ILE A 192 0.89 5.75 -20.38
N TRP A 193 2.18 5.43 -20.52
CA TRP A 193 3.27 6.37 -20.81
C TRP A 193 3.36 6.62 -22.33
N PRO A 194 2.89 7.78 -22.85
CA PRO A 194 2.75 8.00 -24.29
C PRO A 194 4.08 8.04 -25.05
N ASP A 195 5.12 8.58 -24.41
CA ASP A 195 6.42 8.84 -25.03
C ASP A 195 7.47 7.76 -24.69
N ALA A 196 7.03 6.60 -24.20
CA ALA A 196 7.93 5.51 -23.76
C ALA A 196 8.96 5.12 -24.84
N GLU A 197 8.56 5.07 -26.11
CA GLU A 197 9.44 4.72 -27.23
C GLU A 197 10.58 5.74 -27.41
N LEU A 198 10.31 7.03 -27.22
CA LEU A 198 11.34 8.09 -27.28
C LEU A 198 12.38 7.92 -26.17
N HIS A 199 12.01 7.27 -25.07
CA HIS A 199 12.89 6.96 -23.95
C HIS A 199 13.51 5.55 -24.01
N GLY A 200 13.35 4.84 -25.13
CA GLY A 200 13.92 3.51 -25.33
C GLY A 200 13.16 2.39 -24.65
N PHE A 201 11.84 2.53 -24.50
CA PHE A 201 10.96 1.53 -23.93
C PHE A 201 9.85 1.14 -24.91
N SER A 202 9.49 -0.14 -24.91
CA SER A 202 8.36 -0.67 -25.66
C SER A 202 7.28 -1.16 -24.70
N LEU A 203 6.02 -0.85 -24.99
CA LEU A 203 4.89 -1.41 -24.25
C LEU A 203 4.82 -2.92 -24.53
N LEU A 204 4.93 -3.74 -23.49
CA LEU A 204 4.89 -5.19 -23.59
C LEU A 204 3.49 -5.74 -23.35
N GLN A 205 2.81 -5.24 -22.30
CA GLN A 205 1.47 -5.67 -21.92
C GLN A 205 0.75 -4.53 -21.18
N SER A 206 -0.57 -4.45 -21.35
CA SER A 206 -1.44 -3.58 -20.55
C SER A 206 -2.62 -4.39 -20.00
N VAL A 207 -2.96 -4.15 -18.74
CA VAL A 207 -4.13 -4.70 -18.04
C VAL A 207 -4.94 -3.51 -17.49
N PRO A 208 -5.80 -2.89 -18.31
CA PRO A 208 -6.50 -1.65 -17.94
C PRO A 208 -7.38 -1.80 -16.69
N GLY A 209 -8.01 -2.97 -16.50
CA GLY A 209 -8.87 -3.24 -15.34
C GLY A 209 -8.16 -3.23 -14.00
N GLU A 210 -6.84 -3.45 -13.99
CA GLU A 210 -6.00 -3.44 -12.79
C GLU A 210 -5.03 -2.25 -12.76
N ARG A 211 -5.12 -1.33 -13.73
CA ARG A 211 -4.20 -0.19 -13.92
C ARG A 211 -2.74 -0.65 -13.92
N ILE A 212 -2.38 -1.48 -14.90
CA ILE A 212 -1.01 -1.97 -15.06
C ILE A 212 -0.59 -1.83 -16.52
N CYS A 213 0.45 -1.05 -16.77
CA CYS A 213 1.13 -0.96 -18.06
C CYS A 213 2.60 -1.36 -17.86
N ILE A 214 3.03 -2.42 -18.53
CA ILE A 214 4.38 -2.98 -18.40
C ILE A 214 5.18 -2.64 -19.64
N TYR A 215 6.30 -1.99 -19.43
CA TYR A 215 7.23 -1.56 -20.46
C TYR A 215 8.53 -2.34 -20.34
N ARG A 216 9.11 -2.69 -21.48
CA ARG A 216 10.42 -3.33 -21.57
C ARG A 216 11.42 -2.39 -22.22
N ARG A 217 12.58 -2.23 -21.59
CA ARG A 217 13.73 -1.51 -22.15
C ARG A 217 14.25 -2.20 -23.42
N LEU A 218 14.52 -1.40 -24.45
CA LEU A 218 15.09 -1.82 -25.74
C LEU A 218 16.60 -2.13 -25.66
#